data_AF-A0A849YQN1-F1
#
_entry.id   AF-A0A849YQN1-F1
#
_cell.length_a   1.000
_cell.length_b   1.000
_cell.length_c   1.000
_cell.angle_alpha   90.00
_cell.angle_beta   90.00
_cell.angle_gamma   90.00
#
_symmetry.space_group_name_H-M   'P 1'
#
loop_
_entity.id
_entity.type
_entity.pdbx_description
1 polymer ?
#
loop_
_entity_poly.entity_id
_entity_poly.type
_entity_poly.pdbx_seq_one_letter_code
_entity_poly.pdbx_strand_id
1 'polypeptide(L)'
;MRGKLTLGLAVVTSLAAVPSSTPSGERPLGVEIDPTIAYASDVGFSAAIEQGTLIPLSGLDGPGLPAQPAQVWRLRLTYAFGVGL
;
A
#
# COMPACT_ATOMS: atom_id res chain seq x y z
N MET A 1 12.94 25.02 13.25
CA MET A 1 12.54 23.87 12.40
C MET A 1 11.29 23.29 13.00
N ARG A 2 10.17 23.39 12.28
CA ARG A 2 8.91 22.74 12.65
C ARG A 2 8.71 21.51 11.77
N GLY A 3 8.24 20.44 12.38
CA GLY A 3 7.93 19.19 11.70
C GLY A 3 6.50 18.77 11.98
N LYS A 4 5.88 18.12 11.00
CA LYS A 4 4.58 17.47 11.13
C LYS A 4 4.76 15.97 10.89
N LEU A 5 4.37 15.17 11.89
CA LEU A 5 4.21 13.73 11.75
C LEU A 5 2.75 13.43 11.42
N THR A 6 2.50 12.62 10.41
CA THR A 6 1.18 12.14 10.01
C THR A 6 1.18 10.62 10.04
N LEU A 7 0.19 10.06 10.72
CA LEU A 7 -0.10 8.63 10.69
C LEU A 7 -1.24 8.40 9.72
N GLY A 8 -1.09 7.41 8.84
CA GLY A 8 -2.10 7.01 7.87
C GLY A 8 -2.36 5.51 7.97
N LEU A 9 -3.58 5.12 7.62
CA LEU A 9 -3.97 3.73 7.45
C LEU A 9 -4.96 3.68 6.29
N ALA A 10 -4.67 2.84 5.29
CA ALA A 10 -5.66 2.44 4.30
C ALA A 10 -5.97 0.95 4.45
N VAL A 11 -7.21 0.58 4.16
CA VAL A 11 -7.66 -0.81 4.04
C VAL A 11 -8.42 -0.92 2.74
N VAL A 12 -7.96 -1.78 1.84
CA VAL A 12 -8.53 -1.98 0.51
C VAL A 12 -9.12 -3.37 0.43
N THR A 13 -10.37 -3.47 -0.03
CA THR A 13 -10.98 -4.76 -0.40
C THR A 13 -11.16 -4.77 -1.91
N SER A 14 -10.77 -5.87 -2.55
CA SER A 14 -10.77 -5.97 -4.02
C SER A 14 -11.57 -7.18 -4.51
N LEU A 15 -12.35 -6.96 -5.57
CA LEU A 15 -13.24 -7.93 -6.20
C LEU A 15 -13.03 -7.87 -7.72
N ALA A 16 -12.98 -9.03 -8.37
CA ALA A 16 -12.95 -9.11 -9.82
C ALA A 16 -14.32 -8.77 -10.42
N ALA A 17 -14.35 -7.84 -11.37
CA ALA A 17 -15.56 -7.53 -12.14
C ALA A 17 -16.00 -8.73 -13.00
N VAL A 18 -15.02 -9.43 -13.58
CA VAL A 18 -15.23 -10.63 -14.41
C VAL A 18 -14.57 -11.82 -13.71
N PRO A 19 -15.34 -12.74 -13.10
CA PRO A 19 -14.76 -13.82 -12.28
C PRO A 19 -13.82 -14.73 -13.07
N SER A 20 -14.16 -15.01 -14.34
CA SER A 20 -13.38 -15.87 -15.23
C SER A 20 -12.03 -15.28 -15.65
N SER A 21 -11.72 -14.02 -15.32
CA SER A 21 -10.39 -13.45 -15.53
C SER A 21 -9.43 -13.73 -14.38
N THR A 22 -9.90 -14.37 -13.31
CA THR A 22 -9.09 -14.72 -12.15
C THR A 22 -8.56 -16.15 -12.25
N PRO A 23 -7.42 -16.48 -11.61
CA PRO A 23 -6.86 -17.83 -11.61
C PRO A 23 -7.83 -18.94 -11.16
N SER A 24 -8.71 -18.67 -10.18
CA SER A 24 -9.66 -19.65 -9.64
C SER A 24 -11.07 -19.59 -10.25
N GLY A 25 -11.39 -18.52 -10.97
CA GLY A 25 -12.75 -18.24 -11.42
C GLY A 25 -13.65 -17.56 -10.38
N GLU A 26 -13.13 -17.28 -9.18
CA GLU A 26 -13.85 -16.63 -8.09
C GLU A 26 -13.68 -15.10 -8.08
N ARG A 27 -14.62 -14.37 -7.44
CA ARG A 27 -14.57 -12.90 -7.38
C ARG A 27 -13.61 -12.30 -6.35
N PRO A 28 -13.54 -12.79 -5.10
CA PRO A 28 -12.78 -12.12 -4.04
C PRO A 28 -11.28 -12.13 -4.30
N LEU A 29 -10.66 -10.98 -4.56
CA LEU A 29 -9.23 -10.93 -4.88
C LEU A 29 -8.38 -10.87 -3.61
N GLY A 30 -8.72 -9.97 -2.68
CA GLY A 30 -7.93 -9.83 -1.46
C GLY A 30 -8.33 -8.64 -0.61
N VAL A 31 -7.71 -8.59 0.57
CA VAL A 31 -7.72 -7.44 1.47
C VAL A 31 -6.29 -6.94 1.64
N GLU A 32 -6.06 -5.65 1.42
CA GLU A 32 -4.77 -5.00 1.63
C GLU A 32 -4.85 -4.01 2.78
N ILE A 33 -3.80 -3.95 3.60
CA ILE A 33 -3.66 -3.01 4.72
C ILE A 33 -2.36 -2.22 4.53
N ASP A 34 -2.47 -0.89 4.57
CA ASP A 34 -1.38 0.02 4.26
C ASP A 34 -1.16 1.08 5.37
N PRO A 35 -0.47 0.75 6.48
CA PRO A 35 -0.03 1.75 7.43
C PRO A 35 1.05 2.67 6.83
N THR A 36 0.97 3.96 7.17
CA THR A 36 1.91 4.99 6.73
C THR A 36 2.35 5.84 7.92
N ILE A 37 3.66 6.11 7.99
CA ILE A 37 4.22 7.14 8.85
C ILE A 37 4.93 8.15 7.96
N ALA A 38 4.46 9.39 7.93
CA ALA A 38 5.00 10.46 7.11
C ALA A 38 5.44 11.66 7.95
N TYR A 39 6.65 12.12 7.73
CA TYR A 39 7.22 13.33 8.30
C TYR A 39 7.42 14.39 7.20
N ALA A 40 7.04 15.62 7.49
CA ALA A 40 7.36 16.78 6.65
C ALA A 40 7.87 17.94 7.52
N SER A 41 8.91 18.63 7.06
CA SER A 41 9.48 19.80 7.71
C SER A 41 9.19 21.09 6.93
N ASP A 42 9.27 22.23 7.62
CA ASP A 42 9.19 23.56 7.03
C ASP A 42 10.41 23.95 6.18
N VAL A 43 11.47 23.12 6.16
CA VAL A 43 12.71 23.34 5.39
C VAL A 43 12.80 22.48 4.13
N GLY A 44 11.66 21.99 3.63
CA GLY A 44 11.58 21.25 2.36
C GLY A 44 11.97 19.77 2.43
N PHE A 45 12.42 19.28 3.59
CA PHE A 45 12.66 17.84 3.80
C PHE A 45 11.37 17.11 4.17
N SER A 46 11.13 15.95 3.57
CA SER A 46 10.11 14.99 3.97
C SER A 46 10.61 13.56 3.87
N ALA A 47 10.05 12.70 4.71
CA ALA A 47 10.33 11.26 4.74
C ALA A 47 9.03 10.50 4.99
N ALA A 48 8.83 9.36 4.35
CA ALA A 48 7.72 8.47 4.63
C ALA A 48 8.17 7.02 4.61
N ILE A 49 7.69 6.24 5.57
CA ILE A 49 7.73 4.78 5.53
C ILE A 49 6.32 4.25 5.41
N GLU A 50 6.14 3.35 4.47
CA GLU A 50 4.87 2.69 4.17
C GLU A 50 5.11 1.19 4.12
N GLN A 51 4.13 0.45 4.60
CA GLN A 51 4.09 -1.00 4.51
C GLN A 51 2.74 -1.36 3.92
N GLY A 52 2.73 -2.21 2.88
CA GLY A 52 1.50 -2.78 2.34
C GLY A 52 1.51 -4.28 2.56
N THR A 53 0.44 -4.84 3.11
CA THR A 53 0.22 -6.29 3.26
C THR A 53 -1.06 -6.70 2.55
N LEU A 54 -0.94 -7.51 1.51
CA LEU A 54 -2.06 -8.16 0.84
C LEU A 54 -2.30 -9.55 1.43
N ILE A 55 -3.50 -9.78 1.93
CA ILE A 55 -4.03 -11.10 2.26
C ILE A 55 -4.88 -11.54 1.06
N PRO A 56 -4.42 -12.52 0.27
CA PRO A 56 -5.18 -12.97 -0.90
C PRO A 56 -6.44 -13.72 -0.45
N LEU A 57 -7.48 -13.65 -1.28
CA LEU A 57 -8.70 -14.44 -1.14
C LEU A 57 -8.86 -15.38 -2.35
N SER A 58 -9.99 -16.09 -2.40
CA SER A 58 -10.20 -17.21 -3.32
C SER A 58 -9.97 -16.88 -4.79
N GLY A 59 -10.23 -15.66 -5.24
CA GLY A 59 -9.98 -15.18 -6.60
C GLY A 59 -8.52 -15.26 -7.02
N LEU A 60 -7.56 -15.15 -6.09
CA LEU A 60 -6.13 -15.23 -6.43
C LEU A 60 -5.56 -16.64 -6.35
N ASP A 61 -6.29 -17.63 -5.82
CA ASP A 61 -5.81 -19.01 -5.72
C ASP A 61 -5.54 -19.61 -7.10
N GLY A 62 -4.35 -20.17 -7.28
CA GLY A 62 -3.95 -20.82 -8.52
C GLY A 62 -4.38 -22.29 -8.60
N PRO A 63 -4.49 -22.86 -9.81
CA PRO A 63 -4.77 -24.28 -9.97
C PRO A 63 -3.61 -25.11 -9.40
N GLY A 64 -3.81 -25.66 -8.20
CA GLY A 64 -2.85 -26.51 -7.50
C GLY A 64 -1.91 -25.78 -6.53
N LEU A 65 -1.97 -24.44 -6.44
CA LEU A 65 -1.17 -23.67 -5.48
C LEU A 65 -2.00 -22.52 -4.89
N PRO A 66 -2.25 -22.50 -3.57
CA PRO A 66 -2.96 -21.41 -2.93
C PRO A 66 -2.14 -20.12 -2.96
N ALA A 67 -2.81 -19.00 -3.15
CA ALA A 67 -2.17 -17.69 -3.10
C ALA A 67 -1.61 -17.44 -1.69
N GLN A 68 -0.42 -16.83 -1.64
CA GLN A 68 0.25 -16.51 -0.39
C GLN A 68 0.17 -15.00 -0.09
N PRO A 69 0.18 -14.59 1.18
CA PRO A 69 0.30 -13.19 1.54
C PRO A 69 1.50 -12.53 0.85
N ALA A 70 1.29 -11.32 0.33
CA ALA A 70 2.34 -10.51 -0.28
C ALA A 70 2.55 -9.24 0.55
N GLN A 71 3.78 -8.74 0.60
CA GLN A 71 4.10 -7.52 1.31
C GLN A 71 5.08 -6.65 0.54
N VAL A 72 4.98 -5.35 0.74
CA VAL A 72 5.93 -4.36 0.23
C VAL A 72 6.27 -3.36 1.32
N TRP A 73 7.54 -2.97 1.38
CA TRP A 73 8.01 -1.86 2.20
C TRP A 73 8.52 -0.76 1.27
N ARG A 74 8.09 0.48 1.53
CA ARG A 74 8.52 1.65 0.76
C ARG A 74 9.03 2.72 1.69
N LEU A 75 10.27 3.13 1.45
CA LEU A 75 10.86 4.33 2.03
C LEU A 75 10.91 5.40 0.95
N ARG A 76 10.31 6.57 1.22
CA ARG A 76 10.42 7.76 0.37
C ARG A 76 11.13 8.86 1.14
N LEU A 77 12.19 9.39 0.54
CA LEU A 77 12.90 10.57 1.03
C LEU A 77 12.80 11.64 -0.05
N THR A 78 12.48 12.87 0.34
CA THR A 78 12.35 13.98 -0.60
C THR A 78 12.90 15.24 0.02
N TYR A 79 13.66 16.00 -0.76
CA TYR A 79 14.12 17.32 -0.41
C TYR A 79 13.75 18.29 -1.54
N ALA A 80 12.91 19.27 -1.24
CA ALA A 80 12.53 20.32 -2.17
C ALA A 80 13.49 21.51 -2.02
N PHE A 81 14.21 21.84 -3.10
CA PHE A 81 15.09 23.00 -3.15
C PHE A 81 14.30 24.23 -3.64
N GLY A 82 14.17 25.27 -2.81
CA GLY A 82 13.49 26.52 -3.18
C GLY A 82 13.56 27.59 -2.08
N VAL A 83 13.62 28.86 -2.51
CA VAL A 83 13.57 30.07 -1.66
C VAL A 83 12.12 30.33 -1.26
N GLY A 84 11.87 30.88 -0.07
CA GLY A 84 10.57 31.00 0.60
C GLY A 84 9.38 31.49 -0.24
N LEU A 85 8.18 31.20 0.26
CA LEU A 85 6.93 31.87 -0.14
C LEU A 85 7.06 33.39 0.02
#